data_AF-A0A0T6ZQL6-F1
#
_entry.id   AF-A0A0T6ZQL6-F1
#
_cell.length_a   1.000
_cell.length_b   1.000
_cell.length_c   1.000
_cell.angle_alpha   90.00
_cell.angle_beta   90.00
_cell.angle_gamma   90.00
#
_symmetry.space_group_name_H-M   'P 1'
#
loop_
_entity.id
_entity.type
_entity.pdbx_description
1 polymer ?
#
loop_
_entity_poly.entity_id
_entity_poly.type
_entity_poly.pdbx_seq_one_letter_code
_entity_poly.pdbx_strand_id
1 'polypeptide(L)'
;MPLSFPNQSRSFDGARNAVRFLGHDGMFEVPFYVEAAALARGAPTRTTEAACLQAFDAARNSIYEVARAAYANGRRTIYILTAADFR
;
A
#
# COMPACT_ATOMS: atom_id res chain seq x y z
N MET A 1 -1.43 0.59 -19.42
CA MET A 1 0.03 0.44 -19.22
C MET A 1 0.28 -0.27 -17.90
N PRO A 2 1.29 -1.14 -17.79
CA PRO A 2 1.54 -1.88 -16.55
C PRO A 2 2.10 -0.96 -15.46
N LEU A 3 1.42 -0.92 -14.32
CA LEU A 3 1.91 -0.26 -13.12
C LEU A 3 3.15 -1.01 -12.61
N SER A 4 4.27 -0.29 -12.52
CA SER A 4 5.56 -0.80 -12.07
C SER A 4 5.91 -0.18 -10.72
N PHE A 5 6.68 -0.90 -9.90
CA PHE A 5 7.11 -0.42 -8.59
C PHE A 5 8.64 -0.40 -8.53
N PRO A 6 9.32 0.46 -9.31
CA PRO A 6 10.77 0.50 -9.36
C PRO A 6 11.38 1.04 -8.05
N ASN A 7 10.66 1.95 -7.39
CA ASN A 7 11.05 2.52 -6.10
C ASN A 7 10.32 1.82 -4.96
N GLN A 8 11.06 1.19 -4.05
CA GLN A 8 10.53 0.61 -2.81
C GLN A 8 10.38 1.68 -1.70
N SER A 9 10.15 2.93 -2.10
CA SER A 9 9.95 4.05 -1.20
C SER A 9 8.64 3.83 -0.45
N ARG A 10 8.78 3.55 0.84
CA ARG A 10 7.68 3.31 1.77
C ARG A 10 7.90 4.16 3.01
N SER A 11 6.85 4.87 3.41
CA SER A 11 6.86 5.68 4.62
C SER A 11 5.60 5.40 5.40
N PHE A 12 5.74 5.28 6.71
CA PHE A 12 4.60 5.12 7.59
C PHE A 12 4.03 6.49 7.95
N ASP A 13 2.74 6.67 7.66
CA ASP A 13 1.95 7.80 8.11
C ASP A 13 1.35 7.43 9.47
N GLY A 14 1.96 7.93 10.55
CA GLY A 14 1.50 7.70 11.92
C GLY A 14 0.19 8.43 12.25
N ALA A 15 -0.19 9.46 11.49
CA ALA A 15 -1.47 10.15 11.70
C ALA A 15 -2.64 9.29 11.20
N ARG A 16 -2.41 8.51 10.14
CA ARG A 16 -3.42 7.61 9.54
C ARG A 16 -3.22 6.13 9.90
N ASN A 17 -2.14 5.80 10.60
CA ASN A 17 -1.68 4.43 10.81
C ASN A 17 -1.65 3.65 9.48
N ALA A 18 -1.01 4.19 8.45
CA ALA A 18 -1.00 3.62 7.12
C ALA A 18 0.39 3.69 6.49
N VAL A 19 0.79 2.68 5.72
CA VAL A 19 2.02 2.69 4.93
C VAL A 19 1.72 3.32 3.57
N ARG A 20 2.37 4.43 3.27
CA ARG A 20 2.34 5.07 1.95
C ARG A 20 3.48 4.55 1.09
N PHE A 21 3.18 4.23 -0.17
CA PHE A 21 4.17 3.89 -1.20
C PHE A 21 3.78 4.49 -2.55
N LEU A 22 4.69 4.44 -3.51
CA LEU A 22 4.51 5.01 -4.86
C LEU A 22 4.60 3.91 -5.91
N GLY A 23 3.59 3.85 -6.78
CA GLY A 23 3.67 3.14 -8.05
C GLY A 23 4.12 4.07 -9.16
N HIS A 24 4.59 3.51 -10.26
CA HIS A 24 5.03 4.26 -11.43
C HIS A 24 4.38 3.64 -12.67
N ASP A 25 3.53 4.39 -13.37
CA ASP A 25 2.86 3.90 -14.59
C ASP A 25 3.66 4.16 -15.88
N GLY A 26 4.90 4.65 -15.72
CA GLY A 26 5.80 5.04 -16.80
C GLY A 26 5.86 6.54 -17.02
N MET A 27 4.80 7.26 -16.67
CA MET A 27 4.68 8.71 -16.92
C MET A 27 4.49 9.51 -15.63
N PHE A 28 3.85 8.92 -14.62
CA PHE A 28 3.59 9.57 -13.34
C PHE A 28 3.80 8.62 -12.16
N GLU A 29 4.20 9.22 -11.03
CA GLU A 29 4.16 8.57 -9.73
C GLU A 29 2.71 8.56 -9.22
N VAL A 30 2.21 7.37 -8.93
CA VAL A 30 0.87 7.11 -8.45
C VAL A 30 0.95 6.78 -6.95
N PRO A 31 0.44 7.64 -6.05
CA PRO A 31 0.48 7.39 -4.62
C PRO A 31 -0.55 6.36 -4.17
N PHE A 32 -0.07 5.37 -3.44
CA PHE A 32 -0.86 4.33 -2.78
C PHE A 32 -0.68 4.39 -1.27
N TYR A 33 -1.75 4.10 -0.54
CA TYR A 33 -1.78 4.00 0.91
C TYR A 33 -2.33 2.63 1.28
N VAL A 34 -1.67 1.94 2.21
CA VAL A 34 -2.16 0.68 2.78
C VAL A 34 -2.38 0.90 4.26
N GLU A 35 -3.60 0.68 4.73
CA GLU A 35 -3.87 0.80 6.16
C GLU A 35 -3.12 -0.27 6.96
N ALA A 36 -2.56 0.10 8.11
CA ALA A 36 -1.93 -0.86 9.01
C ALA A 36 -2.93 -1.94 9.47
N ALA A 37 -4.21 -1.58 9.59
CA ALA A 37 -5.28 -2.54 9.86
C ALA A 37 -5.41 -3.62 8.77
N ALA A 38 -5.07 -3.31 7.52
CA ALA A 38 -5.06 -4.25 6.41
C ALA A 38 -3.86 -5.21 6.46
N LEU A 39 -2.69 -4.68 6.84
CA LEU A 39 -1.44 -5.42 6.96
C LEU A 39 -1.44 -6.33 8.19
N ALA A 40 -2.08 -5.86 9.25
CA ALA A 40 -1.97 -6.41 10.57
C ALA A 40 -3.36 -6.87 11.01
N ARG A 41 -3.98 -7.79 10.24
CA ARG A 41 -5.21 -8.49 10.63
C ARG A 41 -5.00 -9.14 12.01
N GLY A 42 -5.30 -8.40 13.07
CA GLY A 42 -5.13 -8.82 14.46
C GLY A 42 -3.96 -8.22 15.25
N ALA A 43 -3.16 -7.28 14.71
CA ALA A 43 -2.18 -6.58 15.53
C ALA A 43 -2.83 -5.42 16.31
N PRO A 44 -2.32 -5.10 17.51
CA PRO A 44 -2.88 -4.04 18.33
C PRO A 44 -2.87 -2.69 17.60
N THR A 45 -3.86 -1.85 17.92
CA THR A 45 -4.08 -0.48 17.44
C THR A 45 -2.88 0.47 17.59
N ARG A 46 -1.81 0.04 18.27
CA ARG A 46 -0.47 0.64 18.25
C ARG A 46 0.52 -0.35 17.64
N THR A 47 0.48 -0.50 16.32
CA THR A 47 1.55 -1.20 15.62
C THR A 47 2.67 -0.18 15.37
N THR A 48 3.89 -0.48 15.83
CA THR A 48 5.07 0.35 15.58
C THR A 48 5.32 0.49 14.08
N GLU A 49 5.82 1.64 13.65
CA GLU A 49 6.20 1.89 12.25
C GLU A 49 6.99 0.72 11.65
N ALA A 50 8.01 0.24 12.36
CA ALA A 50 8.82 -0.89 11.92
C ALA A 50 8.01 -2.18 11.70
N ALA A 51 7.03 -2.48 12.56
CA ALA A 51 6.19 -3.65 12.42
C ALA A 51 5.21 -3.50 11.23
N CYS A 52 4.66 -2.30 11.00
CA CYS A 52 3.87 -2.01 9.81
C CYS A 52 4.69 -2.16 8.52
N LEU A 53 5.91 -1.62 8.50
CA LEU A 53 6.80 -1.73 7.34
C LEU A 53 7.23 -3.19 7.09
N GLN A 54 7.49 -3.96 8.15
CA GLN A 54 7.82 -5.37 8.03
C GLN A 54 6.63 -6.21 7.52
N ALA A 55 5.42 -5.95 8.02
CA ALA A 55 4.20 -6.59 7.53
C ALA A 55 3.91 -6.23 6.07
N PHE A 56 4.13 -4.96 5.70
CA PHE A 56 4.08 -4.51 4.30
C PHE A 56 5.10 -5.26 3.44
N ASP A 57 6.33 -5.40 3.91
CA ASP A 57 7.39 -6.09 3.16
C ASP A 57 7.08 -7.59 3.00
N ALA A 58 6.49 -8.23 4.02
CA ALA A 58 6.04 -9.61 3.94
C ALA A 58 4.86 -9.80 2.97
N ALA A 59 3.92 -8.85 2.94
CA ALA A 59 2.73 -8.89 2.07
C ALA A 59 2.91 -8.14 0.73
N ARG A 60 4.13 -7.68 0.42
CA ARG A 60 4.41 -6.73 -0.67
C ARG A 60 3.90 -7.20 -2.03
N ASN A 61 4.09 -8.48 -2.34
CA ASN A 61 3.62 -9.05 -3.60
C ASN A 61 2.11 -8.94 -3.73
N SER A 62 1.35 -9.31 -2.69
CA SER A 62 -0.11 -9.17 -2.68
C SER A 62 -0.55 -7.70 -2.79
N ILE A 63 0.15 -6.79 -2.10
CA ILE A 63 -0.13 -5.35 -2.18
C ILE A 63 0.05 -4.82 -3.59
N TYR A 64 1.09 -5.23 -4.30
CA TYR A 64 1.34 -4.81 -5.67
C TYR A 64 0.29 -5.34 -6.65
N GLU A 65 -0.17 -6.57 -6.46
CA GLU A 65 -1.26 -7.14 -7.26
C GLU A 65 -2.59 -6.41 -7.02
N VAL A 66 -2.94 -6.15 -5.76
CA VAL A 66 -4.14 -5.37 -5.42
C VAL A 66 -4.02 -3.94 -5.93
N ALA A 67 -2.87 -3.29 -5.80
CA ALA A 67 -2.63 -1.95 -6.33
C ALA A 67 -2.79 -1.89 -7.85
N ARG A 68 -2.31 -2.92 -8.57
CA ARG A 68 -2.52 -3.07 -10.01
C ARG A 68 -4.00 -3.24 -10.35
N ALA A 69 -4.71 -4.09 -9.63
CA ALA A 69 -6.14 -4.29 -9.83
C ALA A 69 -6.93 -2.99 -9.57
N ALA A 70 -6.62 -2.27 -8.49
CA ALA A 70 -7.24 -1.00 -8.15
C ALA A 70 -6.96 0.07 -9.22
N TYR A 71 -5.72 0.16 -9.72
CA TYR A 71 -5.35 1.06 -10.81
C TYR A 71 -6.05 0.71 -12.13
N ALA A 72 -6.19 -0.58 -12.43
CA ALA A 72 -6.91 -1.06 -13.61
C ALA A 72 -8.41 -0.75 -13.55
N ASN A 73 -8.99 -0.70 -12.35
CA ASN A 73 -10.41 -0.40 -12.14
C ASN A 73 -10.77 1.08 -12.35
N GLY A 74 -9.78 1.97 -12.47
CA GLY A 74 -10.00 3.36 -12.87
C GLY A 74 -8.95 4.31 -12.31
N ARG A 75 -8.63 5.36 -13.07
CA ARG A 75 -7.63 6.36 -12.67
C ARG A 75 -8.12 7.22 -11.51
N ARG A 76 -7.42 7.13 -10.38
CA ARG A 76 -7.59 8.00 -9.20
C ARG A 76 -6.29 8.73 -8.88
N THR A 77 -6.43 9.89 -8.24
CA THR A 77 -5.29 10.68 -7.76
C THR A 77 -4.56 9.98 -6.61
N ILE A 78 -5.30 9.24 -5.79
CA ILE A 78 -4.80 8.48 -4.65
C ILE A 78 -5.56 7.15 -4.56
N TYR A 79 -4.86 6.08 -4.20
CA TYR A 79 -5.46 4.78 -3.95
C TYR A 79 -5.24 4.40 -2.50
N ILE A 80 -6.32 3.98 -1.83
CA ILE A 80 -6.30 3.54 -0.44
C ILE A 80 -6.70 2.06 -0.45
N LEU A 81 -5.77 1.22 -0.03
CA LEU A 81 -5.91 -0.22 0.10
C LEU A 81 -6.21 -0.54 1.56
N THR A 82 -7.40 -1.07 1.78
CA THR A 82 -7.93 -1.44 3.09
C THR A 82 -7.95 -2.95 3.23
N ALA A 83 -8.25 -3.47 4.42
CA ALA A 83 -8.34 -4.91 4.65
C ALA A 83 -9.34 -5.61 3.70
N ALA A 84 -10.35 -4.89 3.23
CA ALA A 84 -11.35 -5.40 2.30
C ALA A 84 -10.79 -5.67 0.90
N ASP A 85 -9.75 -4.95 0.48
CA ASP A 85 -9.10 -5.11 -0.82
C ASP A 85 -8.17 -6.34 -0.88
N PHE A 86 -7.81 -6.89 0.29
CA PHE A 86 -6.97 -8.10 0.43
C PHE A 86 -7.79 -9.38 0.70
N ARG A 87 -9.08 -9.39 0.36
CA ARG A 87 -10.00 -10.49 0.62
C ARG A 87 -9.94 -11.60 -0.43
#